data_AF-A0A2P9GYA3-F1
#
_entry.id   AF-A0A2P9GYA3-F1
#
_cell.length_a   1.000
_cell.length_b   1.000
_cell.length_c   1.000
_cell.angle_alpha   90.00
_cell.angle_beta   90.00
_cell.angle_gamma   90.00
#
_symmetry.space_group_name_H-M   'P 1'
#
loop_
_entity.id
_entity.type
_entity.pdbx_description
1 polymer ?
#
loop_
_entity_poly.entity_id
_entity_poly.type
_entity_poly.pdbx_seq_one_letter_code
_entity_poly.pdbx_strand_id
1 'polypeptide(L)'
;MKYLDENDFLGSLAEMYTRIFLNTGTDIMADNIIKMVEKYEADGVVFHSNRSCKPYSLGQYDIQRLIKEKVGIPTLMIEADMTDERSFSESQVETRIDAFIEMLR
;
A
#
# COMPACT_ATOMS: atom_id res chain seq x y z
N MET A 1 16.62 0.54 15.71
CA MET A 1 16.03 0.68 14.36
C MET A 1 17.12 0.33 13.35
N LYS A 2 16.83 -0.49 12.33
CA LYS A 2 17.87 -1.12 11.46
C LYS A 2 18.83 -0.13 10.77
N TYR A 3 18.39 1.10 10.53
CA TYR A 3 19.10 2.11 9.73
C TYR A 3 19.46 3.39 10.51
N LEU A 4 19.48 3.32 11.84
CA LEU A 4 19.79 4.44 12.72
C LEU A 4 21.05 4.12 13.53
N ASP A 5 22.05 4.98 13.40
CA ASP A 5 23.25 5.03 14.23
C ASP A 5 23.21 6.28 15.10
N GLU A 6 23.13 6.09 16.41
CA GLU A 6 23.08 7.17 17.40
C GLU A 6 24.36 8.03 17.41
N ASN A 7 25.46 7.53 16.86
CA ASN A 7 26.74 8.24 16.80
C ASN A 7 26.95 8.98 15.47
N ASP A 8 26.08 8.78 14.48
CA ASP A 8 26.11 9.47 13.19
C ASP A 8 24.74 10.06 12.84
N PHE A 9 24.50 11.26 13.37
CA PHE A 9 23.23 11.95 13.16
C PHE A 9 22.95 12.26 11.69
N LEU A 10 23.94 12.78 10.94
CA LEU A 10 23.73 13.19 9.56
C LEU A 10 23.61 12.00 8.62
N GLY A 11 24.43 10.95 8.81
CA GLY A 11 24.30 9.71 8.04
C GLY A 11 22.96 9.02 8.29
N SER A 12 22.54 8.93 9.55
CA SER A 12 21.22 8.41 9.92
C SER A 12 20.07 9.20 9.28
N LEU A 13 20.18 10.53 9.27
CA LEU A 13 19.20 11.39 8.60
C LEU A 13 19.13 11.09 7.10
N ALA A 14 20.27 11.01 6.42
CA ALA A 14 20.34 10.72 5.00
C ALA A 14 19.75 9.34 4.66
N GLU A 15 20.09 8.30 5.44
CA GLU A 15 19.54 6.95 5.28
C GLU A 15 18.02 6.93 5.47
N MET A 16 17.50 7.61 6.48
CA MET A 16 16.05 7.65 6.72
C MET A 16 15.30 8.40 5.60
N TYR A 17 15.82 9.54 5.16
CA TYR A 17 15.18 10.35 4.11
C TYR A 17 15.15 9.64 2.75
N THR A 18 16.18 8.86 2.44
CA THR A 18 16.27 8.14 1.15
C THR A 18 15.43 6.87 1.13
N ARG A 19 14.93 6.39 2.27
CA ARG A 19 14.17 5.13 2.40
C ARG A 19 12.69 5.31 2.63
N ILE A 20 12.15 6.50 2.38
CA ILE A 20 10.70 6.69 2.39
C ILE A 20 10.04 5.70 1.42
N PHE A 21 8.81 5.29 1.73
CA PHE A 21 8.07 4.25 1.00
C PHE A 21 8.18 4.39 -0.52
N LEU A 22 7.96 5.61 -1.04
CA LEU A 22 7.95 5.94 -2.46
C LEU A 22 9.31 5.90 -3.17
N ASN A 23 10.41 5.83 -2.43
CA ASN A 23 11.79 5.82 -2.96
C ASN A 23 12.46 4.44 -2.84
N THR A 24 11.65 3.38 -2.70
CA THR A 24 12.13 1.99 -2.56
C THR A 24 11.55 1.09 -3.65
N GLY A 25 12.01 -0.16 -3.73
CA GLY A 25 11.45 -1.14 -4.66
C GLY A 25 10.06 -1.62 -4.24
N THR A 26 9.27 -2.10 -5.20
CA THR A 26 7.91 -2.65 -4.95
C THR A 26 7.94 -3.88 -4.05
N ASP A 27 9.05 -4.62 -4.03
CA ASP A 27 9.33 -5.71 -3.11
C ASP A 27 9.39 -5.23 -1.64
N ILE A 28 10.14 -4.15 -1.37
CA ILE A 28 10.24 -3.52 -0.05
C ILE A 28 8.90 -2.90 0.36
N MET A 29 8.20 -2.26 -0.59
CA MET A 29 6.86 -1.72 -0.36
C MET A 29 5.88 -2.83 0.05
N ALA A 30 5.88 -3.96 -0.66
CA ALA A 30 5.04 -5.11 -0.34
C ALA A 30 5.38 -5.69 1.04
N ASP A 31 6.67 -5.86 1.36
CA ASP A 31 7.09 -6.35 2.68
C ASP A 31 6.64 -5.44 3.82
N ASN A 32 6.61 -4.12 3.61
CA ASN A 32 6.07 -3.18 4.60
C ASN A 32 4.57 -3.36 4.81
N ILE A 33 3.80 -3.57 3.74
CA ILE A 33 2.36 -3.83 3.83
C ILE A 33 2.10 -5.18 4.50
N ILE A 34 2.87 -6.22 4.17
CA ILE A 34 2.76 -7.55 4.79
C ILE A 34 3.00 -7.48 6.29
N LYS A 35 4.03 -6.74 6.73
CA LYS A 35 4.25 -6.49 8.16
C LYS A 35 3.07 -5.78 8.83
N MET A 36 2.38 -4.89 8.11
CA MET A 36 1.18 -4.25 8.64
C MET A 36 0.02 -5.24 8.74
N VAL A 37 -0.16 -6.09 7.73
CA VAL A 37 -1.17 -7.17 7.73
C VAL A 37 -0.96 -8.08 8.94
N GLU A 38 0.26 -8.57 9.15
CA GLU A 38 0.62 -9.41 10.31
C GLU A 38 0.42 -8.67 11.64
N LYS A 39 0.87 -7.42 11.73
CA LYS A 39 0.78 -6.62 12.96
C LYS A 39 -0.66 -6.34 13.39
N TYR A 40 -1.54 -6.10 12.43
CA TYR A 40 -2.94 -5.73 12.68
C TYR A 40 -3.91 -6.90 12.51
N GLU A 41 -3.39 -8.11 12.25
CA GLU A 41 -4.20 -9.30 11.99
C GLU A 41 -5.26 -9.02 10.91
N ALA A 42 -4.86 -8.33 9.83
CA ALA A 42 -5.80 -7.87 8.82
C ALA A 42 -6.22 -9.01 7.88
N ASP A 43 -7.53 -9.17 7.67
CA ASP A 43 -8.09 -10.20 6.78
C ASP A 43 -7.99 -9.83 5.29
N GLY A 44 -7.71 -8.58 4.96
CA GLY A 44 -7.62 -8.11 3.58
C GLY A 44 -6.99 -6.72 3.44
N VAL A 45 -6.59 -6.36 2.21
CA VAL A 45 -5.99 -5.03 1.91
C VAL A 45 -6.79 -4.29 0.84
N VAL A 46 -7.17 -3.05 1.12
CA VAL A 46 -7.75 -2.13 0.14
C VAL A 46 -6.69 -1.15 -0.35
N PHE A 47 -6.46 -1.15 -1.66
CA PHE A 47 -5.57 -0.23 -2.35
C PHE A 47 -6.37 0.94 -2.94
N HIS A 48 -5.82 2.14 -2.81
CA HIS A 48 -6.26 3.30 -3.57
C HIS A 48 -5.24 3.56 -4.69
N SER A 49 -5.61 3.18 -5.91
CA SER A 49 -4.90 3.55 -7.14
C SER A 49 -5.28 4.98 -7.48
N ASN A 50 -4.56 5.91 -6.86
CA ASN A 50 -4.72 7.34 -7.04
C ASN A 50 -4.20 7.76 -8.41
N ARG A 51 -5.08 8.32 -9.26
CA ARG A 51 -4.75 8.75 -10.62
C ARG A 51 -3.64 9.80 -10.67
N SER A 52 -3.62 10.75 -9.74
CA SER A 52 -2.61 11.81 -9.71
C SER A 52 -1.26 11.33 -9.16
N CYS A 53 -1.22 10.39 -8.22
CA CYS A 53 0.02 9.96 -7.58
C CYS A 53 0.66 8.76 -8.27
N LYS A 54 1.29 8.98 -9.43
CA LYS A 54 1.92 7.92 -10.23
C LYS A 54 2.95 7.07 -9.46
N PRO A 55 3.88 7.65 -8.67
CA PRO A 55 4.85 6.85 -7.94
C PRO A 55 4.21 5.90 -6.92
N TYR A 56 3.05 6.28 -6.36
CA TYR A 56 2.32 5.44 -5.42
C TYR A 56 1.53 4.34 -6.12
N SER A 57 0.85 4.67 -7.22
CA SER A 57 -0.17 3.80 -7.83
C SER A 57 0.39 2.82 -8.87
N LEU A 58 1.45 3.18 -9.59
CA LEU A 58 1.96 2.36 -10.70
C LEU A 58 2.42 0.96 -10.24
N GLY A 59 3.06 0.87 -9.08
CA GLY A 59 3.56 -0.41 -8.54
C GLY A 59 2.51 -1.25 -7.82
N GLN A 60 1.28 -0.75 -7.62
CA GLN A 60 0.31 -1.41 -6.74
C GLN A 60 -0.15 -2.76 -7.26
N TYR A 61 -0.23 -2.96 -8.58
CA TYR A 61 -0.59 -4.27 -9.14
C TYR A 61 0.48 -5.33 -8.85
N ASP A 62 1.76 -4.98 -8.91
CA ASP A 62 2.85 -5.87 -8.52
C ASP A 62 2.83 -6.15 -7.02
N ILE A 63 2.60 -5.12 -6.20
CA ILE A 63 2.47 -5.24 -4.74
C ILE A 63 1.29 -6.16 -4.39
N GLN A 64 0.15 -5.99 -5.06
CA GLN A 64 -1.05 -6.81 -4.88
C GLN A 64 -0.76 -8.29 -5.18
N ARG A 65 -0.03 -8.57 -6.28
CA ARG A 65 0.45 -9.91 -6.60
C ARG A 65 1.33 -10.47 -5.49
N LEU A 66 2.31 -9.71 -5.02
CA LEU A 66 3.23 -10.15 -3.97
C LEU A 66 2.53 -10.46 -2.64
N ILE A 67 1.52 -9.68 -2.26
CA ILE A 67 0.71 -9.95 -1.05
C ILE A 67 -0.05 -11.26 -1.20
N LYS A 68 -0.68 -11.47 -2.36
CA LYS A 68 -1.40 -12.72 -2.64
C LYS A 68 -0.45 -13.92 -2.62
N GLU A 69 0.75 -13.80 -3.17
CA GLU A 69 1.76 -14.87 -3.18
C GLU A 69 2.33 -15.18 -1.80
N LYS A 70 2.59 -14.15 -0.99
CA LYS A 70 3.29 -14.30 0.30
C LYS A 70 2.37 -14.59 1.48
N VAL A 71 1.18 -14.00 1.52
CA VAL A 71 0.26 -14.06 2.68
C VAL A 71 -1.09 -14.66 2.30
N GLY A 72 -1.46 -14.66 1.02
CA GLY A 72 -2.69 -15.31 0.54
C GLY A 72 -3.98 -14.57 0.88
N ILE A 73 -3.91 -13.38 1.49
CA ILE A 73 -5.10 -12.62 1.84
C ILE A 73 -5.71 -11.89 0.63
N PRO A 74 -7.04 -11.73 0.61
CA PRO A 74 -7.74 -10.99 -0.42
C PRO A 74 -7.36 -9.50 -0.47
N THR A 75 -7.48 -8.92 -1.66
CA THR A 75 -7.17 -7.51 -1.91
C THR A 75 -8.20 -6.85 -2.83
N LEU A 76 -8.43 -5.56 -2.64
CA LEU A 76 -9.34 -4.74 -3.47
C LEU A 76 -8.60 -3.52 -4.01
N MET A 77 -8.71 -3.24 -5.31
CA MET A 77 -8.13 -2.06 -5.95
C MET A 77 -9.21 -1.03 -6.26
N ILE A 78 -9.23 0.11 -5.58
CA ILE A 78 -10.12 1.24 -5.88
C ILE A 78 -9.35 2.26 -6.72
N GLU A 79 -9.81 2.54 -7.94
CA GLU A 79 -9.26 3.62 -8.75
C GLU A 79 -10.03 4.91 -8.48
N ALA A 80 -9.33 5.95 -8.05
CA ALA A 80 -9.92 7.28 -7.84
C ALA A 80 -8.83 8.36 -7.93
N ASP A 81 -9.20 9.62 -7.70
CA ASP A 81 -8.24 10.71 -7.51
C ASP A 81 -8.41 11.29 -6.10
N MET A 82 -7.33 11.81 -5.53
CA MET A 82 -7.35 12.43 -4.20
C MET A 82 -8.05 13.80 -4.15
N THR A 83 -8.26 14.43 -5.31
CA THR A 83 -8.79 15.81 -5.41
C THR A 83 -9.83 15.98 -6.52
N ASP A 84 -9.83 15.12 -7.54
CA ASP A 84 -10.74 15.20 -8.67
C ASP A 84 -11.93 14.25 -8.51
N GLU A 85 -13.06 14.77 -8.05
CA GLU A 85 -14.31 14.02 -7.86
C GLU A 85 -14.80 13.33 -9.14
N ARG A 86 -14.45 13.84 -10.33
CA ARG A 86 -14.85 13.24 -11.61
C ARG A 86 -14.21 11.87 -11.81
N SER A 87 -13.15 11.56 -11.06
CA SER A 87 -12.49 10.27 -11.06
C SER A 87 -13.02 9.32 -9.97
N PHE A 88 -14.09 9.69 -9.26
CA PHE A 88 -14.69 8.87 -8.21
C PHE A 88 -16.19 8.61 -8.47
N SER A 89 -16.63 7.38 -8.19
CA SER A 89 -18.03 6.97 -8.28
C SER A 89 -18.41 6.27 -6.98
N GLU A 90 -19.17 6.97 -6.14
CA GLU A 90 -19.54 6.49 -4.79
C GLU A 90 -20.26 5.14 -4.84
N SER A 91 -21.32 5.05 -5.67
CA SER A 91 -22.12 3.83 -5.80
C SER A 91 -21.32 2.63 -6.32
N GLN A 92 -20.37 2.85 -7.24
CA GLN A 92 -19.49 1.80 -7.73
C GLN A 92 -18.54 1.34 -6.63
N VAL A 93 -17.95 2.27 -5.89
CA VAL A 93 -17.01 1.95 -4.82
C VAL A 93 -17.71 1.22 -3.67
N GLU A 94 -18.89 1.68 -3.27
CA GLU A 94 -19.73 1.02 -2.25
C GLU A 94 -20.02 -0.44 -2.63
N THR A 95 -20.52 -0.68 -3.84
CA THR A 95 -20.81 -2.03 -4.34
C THR A 95 -19.57 -2.94 -4.30
N ARG A 96 -18.39 -2.40 -4.61
CA ARG A 96 -17.14 -3.17 -4.61
C ARG A 96 -16.63 -3.45 -3.20
N ILE A 97 -16.83 -2.51 -2.27
CA ILE A 97 -16.51 -2.71 -0.86
C ILE A 97 -17.43 -3.76 -0.25
N ASP A 98 -18.74 -3.71 -0.52
CA ASP A 98 -19.70 -4.71 -0.05
C ASP A 98 -19.31 -6.12 -0.53
N ALA A 99 -19.05 -6.28 -1.82
CA ALA A 99 -18.60 -7.54 -2.38
C ALA A 99 -17.26 -8.02 -1.77
N PHE A 100 -16.36 -7.09 -1.45
CA PHE A 100 -15.10 -7.40 -0.79
C PHE A 100 -15.32 -7.89 0.64
N ILE A 101 -16.16 -7.21 1.41
CA ILE A 101 -16.51 -7.61 2.78
C ILE A 101 -17.19 -8.99 2.80
N GLU A 102 -18.10 -9.27 1.87
CA GLU A 102 -18.73 -10.61 1.78
C GLU A 102 -17.71 -11.73 1.51
N MET A 103 -16.63 -11.44 0.77
CA MET A 103 -15.54 -12.39 0.54
C MET A 103 -14.65 -12.63 1.78
N LEU A 104 -14.63 -11.68 2.73
CA LEU A 104 -13.90 -11.81 4.00
C LEU A 104 -14.65 -12.63 5.06
N ARG A 105 -15.94 -12.91 4.84
CA ARG A 105 -16.80 -13.66 5.77
C ARG A 105 -16.59 -15.17 5.72
#